data_AF-A0A9D7LHQ1-F1
#
_entry.id   AF-A0A9D7LHQ1-F1
#
_cell.length_a   1.000
_cell.length_b   1.000
_cell.length_c   1.000
_cell.angle_alpha   90.00
_cell.angle_beta   90.00
_cell.angle_gamma   90.00
#
_symmetry.space_group_name_H-M   'P 1'
#
loop_
_entity.id
_entity.type
_entity.pdbx_description
1 polymer ?
#
loop_
_entity_poly.entity_id
_entity_poly.type
_entity_poly.pdbx_seq_one_letter_code
_entity_poly.pdbx_strand_id
1 'polypeptide(L)' 'MQSAPRYPVKFSTRGRVTIPAPLRKMFGFKGGARVAIEVTPSGAFLLKPVSTQKRG' A
#
# COMPACT_ATOMS: atom_id res chain seq x y z
N MET A 1 -0.79 19.20 16.00
CA MET A 1 -0.50 17.87 15.41
C MET A 1 -0.14 18.06 13.95
N GLN A 2 1.08 17.72 13.54
CA GLN A 2 1.48 17.77 12.13
C GLN A 2 0.83 16.59 11.40
N SER A 3 0.11 16.86 10.32
CA SER A 3 -0.54 15.83 9.51
C SER A 3 0.52 14.98 8.79
N ALA A 4 0.26 13.67 8.67
CA ALA A 4 1.13 12.78 7.91
C ALA A 4 1.26 13.28 6.45
N PRO A 5 2.47 13.21 5.84
CA PRO A 5 2.67 13.65 4.48
C PRO A 5 1.74 12.90 3.51
N ARG A 6 1.04 13.66 2.65
CA ARG A 6 0.14 13.12 1.64
C ARG A 6 0.88 12.96 0.32
N TYR A 7 0.72 11.81 -0.32
CA TYR A 7 1.34 11.50 -1.60
C TYR A 7 0.23 11.30 -2.66
N PRO A 8 -0.10 12.33 -3.45
CA PRO A 8 -1.07 12.17 -4.54
C PRO A 8 -0.51 11.24 -5.61
N VAL A 9 -1.36 10.33 -6.10
CA VAL A 9 -1.02 9.35 -7.13
C VAL A 9 -2.14 9.26 -8.15
N LYS A 10 -1.80 8.87 -9.39
CA LYS A 10 -2.78 8.65 -10.45
C LYS A 10 -2.93 7.15 -10.72
N PHE A 11 -4.16 6.73 -10.97
CA PHE A 11 -4.41 5.42 -11.52
C PHE A 11 -3.97 5.38 -12.99
N SER A 12 -3.36 4.28 -13.39
CA SER A 12 -3.16 3.95 -14.79
C SER A 12 -4.48 3.51 -15.44
N THR A 13 -4.51 3.46 -16.77
CA THR A 13 -5.66 2.97 -17.55
C THR A 13 -6.04 1.52 -17.25
N ARG A 14 -5.15 0.75 -16.62
CA ARG A 14 -5.40 -0.63 -16.19
C ARG A 14 -5.75 -0.75 -14.69
N GLY A 15 -6.11 0.36 -14.05
CA GLY A 15 -6.47 0.39 -12.63
C GLY A 15 -5.29 0.17 -11.67
N ARG A 16 -4.04 0.29 -12.13
CA ARG A 16 -2.85 0.15 -11.26
C ARG A 16 -2.42 1.50 -10.70
N VAL A 17 -1.97 1.49 -9.45
CA VAL A 17 -1.33 2.64 -8.78
C VAL A 17 0.06 2.22 -8.31
N THR A 18 1.04 3.11 -8.51
CA THR A 18 2.39 2.91 -7.99
C THR A 18 2.49 3.48 -6.58
N ILE A 19 2.83 2.64 -5.61
CA ILE A 19 3.10 3.09 -4.23
C ILE A 19 4.44 3.86 -4.20
N PRO A 20 4.46 5.12 -3.72
CA PRO A 20 5.67 5.94 -3.62
C PRO A 20 6.82 5.24 -2.89
N ALA A 21 8.05 5.48 -3.36
CA ALA A 21 9.24 4.84 -2.79
C ALA A 21 9.43 5.06 -1.27
N PRO A 22 9.17 6.27 -0.71
CA PRO A 22 9.26 6.47 0.74
C PRO A 22 8.31 5.55 1.51
N LEU A 23 7.05 5.45 1.06
CA LEU A 23 6.04 4.59 1.70
C LEU A 23 6.40 3.11 1.59
N ARG A 24 6.90 2.66 0.42
CA ARG A 24 7.37 1.27 0.26
C ARG A 24 8.48 0.93 1.22
N LYS A 25 9.45 1.83 1.42
CA LYS A 25 10.55 1.64 2.37
C LYS A 25 10.07 1.64 3.82
N MET A 26 9.18 2.57 4.18
CA MET A 26 8.63 2.68 5.53
C MET A 26 7.82 1.45 5.95
N PHE A 27 6.99 0.92 5.04
CA PHE A 27 6.10 -0.22 5.33
C PHE A 27 6.65 -1.57 4.85
N GLY A 28 7.88 -1.61 4.32
CA GLY A 28 8.55 -2.85 3.91
C GLY A 28 7.95 -3.55 2.69
N PHE A 29 7.26 -2.83 1.79
CA PHE A 29 6.71 -3.42 0.57
C PHE A 29 7.81 -3.81 -0.42
N LYS A 30 7.91 -5.10 -0.73
CA LYS A 30 8.84 -5.65 -1.74
C LYS A 30 8.13 -5.87 -3.07
N GLY A 31 8.87 -5.84 -4.17
CA GLY A 31 8.33 -6.17 -5.50
C GLY A 31 7.79 -7.60 -5.52
N GLY A 32 6.59 -7.79 -6.07
CA GLY A 32 5.91 -9.10 -6.10
C GLY A 32 5.31 -9.56 -4.77
N ALA A 33 5.41 -8.77 -3.69
CA ALA A 33 4.79 -9.11 -2.42
C ALA A 33 3.25 -9.10 -2.54
N ARG A 34 2.60 -10.03 -1.85
CA ARG A 34 1.14 -10.06 -1.73
C ARG A 34 0.69 -9.02 -0.71
N VAL A 35 -0.40 -8.33 -1.03
CA VAL A 35 -0.99 -7.29 -0.19
C VAL A 35 -2.47 -7.60 -0.06
N ALA A 36 -2.98 -7.57 1.17
CA ALA A 36 -4.40 -7.63 1.44
C ALA A 36 -4.99 -6.23 1.25
N ILE A 37 -6.11 -6.17 0.56
CA ILE A 37 -6.86 -4.93 0.30
C ILE A 37 -8.17 -5.03 1.05
N GLU A 38 -8.47 -4.01 1.85
CA GLU A 38 -9.73 -3.88 2.58
C GLU A 38 -10.35 -2.52 2.26
N VAL A 39 -11.66 -2.49 2.03
CA VAL A 39 -12.40 -1.24 1.76
C VAL A 39 -13.04 -0.77 3.06
N THR A 40 -12.71 0.45 3.49
CA THR A 40 -13.30 1.04 4.69
C THR A 40 -14.71 1.59 4.39
N PRO A 41 -15.56 1.82 5.41
CA PRO A 41 -16.86 2.45 5.22
C PRO A 41 -16.79 3.85 4.59
N SER A 42 -15.66 4.56 4.74
CA SER A 42 -15.40 5.84 4.08
C SER A 42 -15.04 5.72 2.58
N GLY A 43 -14.94 4.50 2.05
CA GLY A 43 -14.53 4.24 0.67
C GLY A 43 -13.01 4.28 0.45
N ALA A 44 -12.21 4.33 1.52
CA ALA A 44 -10.75 4.26 1.40
C ALA A 44 -10.27 2.81 1.27
N PHE A 45 -9.18 2.61 0.55
CA PHE A 45 -8.50 1.32 0.48
C PHE A 45 -7.40 1.24 1.54
N LEU A 46 -7.51 0.28 2.45
CA LEU A 46 -6.44 -0.10 3.36
C LEU A 46 -5.59 -1.20 2.73
N LEU A 47 -4.29 -0.96 2.67
CA LEU A 47 -3.30 -1.90 2.15
C LEU A 47 -2.52 -2.48 3.33
N LYS A 48 -2.63 -3.80 3.53
CA LYS A 48 -1.91 -4.52 4.58
C LYS A 48 -0.93 -5.51 3.94
N PRO A 49 0.38 -5.46 4.24
CA PRO A 49 1.30 -6.47 3.75
C PRO A 49 0.89 -7.84 4.31
N VAL A 50 0.73 -8.83 3.44
CA VAL A 50 0.54 -10.21 3.90
C VAL A 50 1.92 -10.70 4.29
N SER A 51 2.18 -10.85 5.59
CA SER A 51 3.41 -11.51 6.02
C SER A 51 3.38 -12.92 5.43
N THR A 52 4.30 -13.21 4.52
CA THR A 52 4.66 -14.60 4.26
C THR A 52 5.35 -15.06 5.53
N GLN A 53 4.56 -15.54 6.49
CA GLN A 53 5.07 -16.27 7.64
C GLN A 53 6.02 -17.33 7.07
N LYS A 54 7.32 -17.18 7.35
CA LYS A 54 8.32 -18.21 7.05
C LYS A 54 7.79 -19.51 7.65
N ARG A 55 7.32 -20.44 6.82
CA ARG A 55 7.33 -21.84 7.19
C ARG A 55 8.80 -22.22 7.25
N GLY A 56 9.34 -22.22 8.46
CA GLY A 56 10.54 -22.96 8.78
C GLY A 56 10.25 -24.45 8.74
#